data_AF-A0A937ZP09-F1
#
_entry.id   AF-A0A937ZP09-F1
#
_cell.length_a   1.000
_cell.length_b   1.000
_cell.length_c   1.000
_cell.angle_alpha   90.00
_cell.angle_beta   90.00
_cell.angle_gamma   90.00
#
_symmetry.space_group_name_H-M   'P 1'
#
loop_
_entity.id
_entity.type
_entity.pdbx_description
1 polymer ?
#
loop_
_entity_poly.entity_id
_entity_poly.type
_entity_poly.pdbx_seq_one_letter_code
_entity_poly.pdbx_strand_id
1 'polypeptide(L)'
;AGDPEAAFDHLRKMGQAAAAKKATRAAAEGLVAVRAEGPKGVLVEVNSETDFVARNETFQGFVDTVAGLALKVDGDIEKLHAAAYPGSGRSVADEVVALVGSIGENINLRRATALSVKEGVVAGYVHNQVVPGLGKIGVLVGLESAGDAGKLGALGRQIAMHVAAAQPQFVSVDKVDAASLERERAVLTEQARASGRPEEIIAKMVEGRLRKYYEDVVLLEQLWVIDGETRVAKVIEQAAKDVGAPVKLTGFVRFLVGEGVDRRSDDFAAEVARLTA
;
A
#
# COMPACT_ATOMS: atom_id res chain seq x y z
N ALA A 1 -27.04 -8.63 -43.09
CA ALA A 1 -27.67 -7.85 -42.03
C ALA A 1 -26.88 -8.08 -40.76
N GLY A 2 -26.51 -7.02 -40.04
CA GLY A 2 -25.63 -7.09 -38.88
C GLY A 2 -26.37 -7.61 -37.65
N ASP A 3 -25.86 -8.68 -37.06
CA ASP A 3 -26.28 -9.18 -35.76
C ASP A 3 -25.63 -8.32 -34.67
N PRO A 4 -26.41 -7.53 -33.90
CA PRO A 4 -25.87 -6.68 -32.84
C PRO A 4 -25.15 -7.48 -31.76
N GLU A 5 -25.62 -8.68 -31.41
CA GLU A 5 -25.00 -9.52 -30.38
C GLU A 5 -23.63 -10.02 -30.85
N ALA A 6 -23.55 -10.49 -32.10
CA ALA A 6 -22.27 -10.86 -32.71
C ALA A 6 -21.29 -9.68 -32.80
N ALA A 7 -21.79 -8.45 -33.03
CA ALA A 7 -20.96 -7.24 -33.04
C ALA A 7 -20.41 -6.91 -31.64
N PHE A 8 -21.22 -7.04 -30.59
CA PHE A 8 -20.76 -6.86 -29.20
C PHE A 8 -19.72 -7.90 -28.80
N ASP A 9 -19.94 -9.17 -29.14
CA ASP A 9 -18.98 -10.25 -28.88
C ASP A 9 -17.66 -10.04 -29.63
N HIS A 10 -17.73 -9.54 -30.87
CA HIS A 10 -16.54 -9.19 -31.63
C HIS A 10 -15.75 -8.06 -30.98
N LEU A 11 -16.42 -6.96 -30.58
CA LEU A 11 -15.81 -5.84 -29.88
C LEU A 11 -15.18 -6.27 -28.55
N ARG A 12 -15.83 -7.18 -27.81
CA ARG A 12 -15.31 -7.73 -26.56
C ARG A 12 -14.02 -8.51 -26.78
N LYS A 13 -13.99 -9.40 -27.79
CA LYS A 13 -12.78 -10.16 -28.15
C LYS A 13 -11.63 -9.25 -28.60
N MET A 14 -11.95 -8.20 -29.37
CA MET A 14 -10.96 -7.19 -29.77
C MET A 14 -10.40 -6.43 -28.56
N GLY A 15 -11.27 -6.02 -27.63
CA GLY A 15 -10.88 -5.36 -26.37
C GLY A 15 -9.92 -6.23 -25.55
N GLN A 16 -10.24 -7.51 -25.38
CA GLN A 16 -9.38 -8.48 -24.69
C GLN A 16 -8.01 -8.62 -25.37
N ALA A 17 -7.98 -8.75 -26.70
CA ALA A 17 -6.72 -8.83 -27.44
C ALA A 17 -5.89 -7.54 -27.33
N ALA A 18 -6.54 -6.37 -27.36
CA ALA A 18 -5.89 -5.09 -27.19
C ALA A 18 -5.32 -4.92 -25.77
N ALA A 19 -6.06 -5.35 -24.74
CA ALA A 19 -5.60 -5.32 -23.36
C ALA A 19 -4.43 -6.28 -23.13
N ALA A 20 -4.50 -7.50 -23.66
CA ALA A 20 -3.41 -8.48 -23.57
C ALA A 20 -2.11 -7.97 -24.21
N LYS A 21 -2.19 -7.24 -25.33
CA LYS A 21 -1.00 -6.61 -25.95
C LYS A 21 -0.40 -5.51 -25.07
N LYS A 22 -1.23 -4.77 -24.34
CA LYS A 22 -0.80 -3.66 -23.47
C LYS A 22 -0.29 -4.15 -22.12
N ALA A 23 -0.70 -5.32 -21.65
CA ALA A 23 -0.32 -5.90 -20.36
C ALA A 23 1.20 -6.07 -20.18
N THR A 24 1.98 -6.08 -21.27
CA THR A 24 3.46 -6.14 -21.24
C THR A 24 4.12 -4.79 -20.97
N ARG A 25 3.37 -3.68 -21.04
CA ARG A 25 3.87 -2.33 -20.78
C ARG A 25 3.92 -2.09 -19.27
N ALA A 26 4.98 -1.46 -18.79
CA ALA A 26 5.15 -1.17 -17.37
C ALA A 26 4.06 -0.20 -16.89
N ALA A 27 3.32 -0.60 -15.85
CA ALA A 27 2.30 0.22 -15.20
C ALA A 27 2.73 0.51 -13.77
N ALA A 28 3.61 1.52 -13.61
CA ALA A 28 4.19 1.91 -12.32
C ALA A 28 3.51 3.16 -11.71
N GLU A 29 2.56 3.76 -12.43
CA GLU A 29 1.73 4.86 -11.94
C GLU A 29 0.35 4.34 -11.51
N GLY A 30 -0.59 5.24 -11.22
CA GLY A 30 -1.95 4.91 -10.77
C GLY A 30 -2.29 5.46 -9.39
N LEU A 31 -3.18 4.75 -8.68
CA LEU A 31 -3.76 5.14 -7.39
C LEU A 31 -3.83 3.97 -6.41
N VAL A 32 -3.64 4.28 -5.13
CA VAL A 32 -4.05 3.46 -4.00
C VAL A 32 -5.34 4.04 -3.43
N ALA A 33 -6.34 3.19 -3.22
CA ALA A 33 -7.56 3.51 -2.49
C ALA A 33 -7.49 2.97 -1.06
N VAL A 34 -7.96 3.78 -0.12
CA VAL A 34 -8.14 3.44 1.29
C VAL A 34 -9.62 3.53 1.63
N ARG A 35 -10.20 2.45 2.16
CA ARG A 35 -11.55 2.46 2.76
C ARG A 35 -11.47 1.83 4.14
N ALA A 36 -11.97 2.51 5.17
CA ALA A 36 -11.97 2.01 6.54
C ALA A 36 -13.32 2.33 7.21
N GLU A 37 -13.95 1.31 7.76
CA GLU A 37 -15.28 1.33 8.35
C GLU A 37 -15.25 0.56 9.69
N GLY A 38 -15.24 1.32 10.79
CA GLY A 38 -15.21 0.75 12.14
C GLY A 38 -14.02 -0.20 12.34
N PRO A 39 -14.25 -1.51 12.61
CA PRO A 39 -13.19 -2.46 12.90
C PRO A 39 -12.50 -3.05 11.65
N LYS A 40 -12.82 -2.59 10.43
CA LYS A 40 -12.28 -3.17 9.19
C LYS A 40 -11.88 -2.09 8.18
N GLY A 41 -10.83 -2.34 7.43
CA GLY A 41 -10.45 -1.51 6.28
C GLY A 41 -9.77 -2.31 5.18
N VAL A 42 -9.71 -1.73 3.98
CA VAL A 42 -9.05 -2.27 2.80
C VAL A 42 -8.14 -1.25 2.12
N LEU A 43 -7.10 -1.79 1.49
CA LEU A 43 -6.24 -1.09 0.55
C LEU A 43 -6.38 -1.78 -0.80
N VAL A 44 -6.48 -0.98 -1.86
CA VAL A 44 -6.48 -1.46 -3.25
C VAL A 44 -5.50 -0.61 -4.04
N GLU A 45 -4.59 -1.23 -4.77
CA GLU A 45 -3.73 -0.56 -5.74
C GLU A 45 -4.20 -0.90 -7.17
N VAL A 46 -4.53 0.14 -7.93
CA VAL A 46 -4.78 0.03 -9.37
C VAL A 46 -3.75 0.86 -10.09
N ASN A 47 -3.00 0.22 -10.98
CA ASN A 47 -1.92 0.86 -11.71
C ASN A 47 -2.34 1.30 -13.11
N SER A 48 -1.63 2.29 -13.61
CA SER A 48 -1.64 2.79 -14.99
C SER A 48 -0.21 3.01 -15.49
N GLU A 49 -0.04 3.27 -16.78
CA GLU A 49 1.28 3.59 -17.34
C GLU A 49 1.71 5.00 -16.94
N THR A 50 0.78 5.96 -17.00
CA THR A 50 1.07 7.38 -16.71
C THR A 50 0.31 7.90 -15.50
N ASP A 51 0.79 9.01 -14.94
CA ASP A 51 0.12 9.73 -13.85
C ASP A 51 -1.10 10.54 -14.34
N PHE A 52 -1.21 10.82 -15.64
CA PHE A 52 -2.38 11.46 -16.25
C PHE A 52 -3.64 10.60 -16.07
N VAL A 53 -3.53 9.28 -16.20
CA VAL A 53 -4.67 8.37 -15.96
C VAL A 53 -5.14 8.42 -14.50
N ALA A 54 -4.24 8.61 -13.54
CA ALA A 54 -4.62 8.77 -12.13
C ALA A 54 -5.49 10.03 -11.87
N ARG A 55 -5.47 11.01 -12.78
CA ARG A 55 -6.31 12.23 -12.71
C ARG A 55 -7.62 12.09 -13.47
N ASN A 56 -7.82 11.02 -14.24
CA ASN A 56 -9.02 10.78 -15.02
C ASN A 56 -10.18 10.34 -14.11
N GLU A 57 -11.34 11.01 -14.24
CA GLU A 57 -12.51 10.75 -13.38
C GLU A 57 -13.08 9.33 -13.56
N THR A 58 -13.06 8.79 -14.77
CA THR A 58 -13.52 7.41 -15.05
C THR A 58 -12.61 6.40 -14.36
N PHE A 59 -11.29 6.62 -14.39
CA PHE A 59 -10.34 5.79 -13.65
C PHE A 59 -10.56 5.89 -12.14
N GLN A 60 -10.69 7.12 -11.60
CA GLN A 60 -10.94 7.33 -10.17
C GLN A 60 -12.25 6.66 -9.72
N GLY A 61 -13.33 6.80 -10.49
CA GLY A 61 -14.62 6.15 -10.20
C GLY A 61 -14.52 4.62 -10.21
N PHE A 62 -13.74 4.06 -11.14
CA PHE A 62 -13.44 2.63 -11.16
C PHE A 62 -12.69 2.20 -9.88
N VAL A 63 -11.60 2.87 -9.54
CA VAL A 63 -10.79 2.56 -8.36
C VAL A 63 -11.62 2.65 -7.08
N ASP A 64 -12.47 3.67 -6.96
CA ASP A 64 -13.35 3.86 -5.82
C ASP A 64 -14.39 2.73 -5.67
N THR A 65 -15.03 2.37 -6.78
CA THR A 65 -15.99 1.26 -6.83
C THR A 65 -15.34 -0.06 -6.43
N VAL A 66 -14.15 -0.33 -6.95
CA VAL A 66 -13.37 -1.53 -6.62
C VAL A 66 -12.98 -1.55 -5.14
N ALA A 67 -12.63 -0.41 -4.53
CA ALA A 67 -12.36 -0.35 -3.09
C ALA A 67 -13.58 -0.72 -2.25
N GLY A 68 -14.78 -0.28 -2.66
CA GLY A 68 -16.03 -0.70 -2.02
C GLY A 68 -16.34 -2.19 -2.18
N LEU A 69 -16.01 -2.79 -3.33
CA LEU A 69 -16.12 -4.24 -3.54
C LEU A 69 -15.07 -5.01 -2.72
N ALA A 70 -13.85 -4.49 -2.61
CA ALA A 70 -12.77 -5.09 -1.84
C ALA A 70 -13.13 -5.28 -0.36
N LEU A 71 -13.88 -4.33 0.23
CA LEU A 71 -14.42 -4.49 1.59
C LEU A 71 -15.29 -5.74 1.73
N LYS A 72 -16.10 -6.07 0.72
CA LYS A 72 -17.04 -7.21 0.75
C LYS A 72 -16.35 -8.55 0.60
N VAL A 73 -15.15 -8.56 0.03
CA VAL A 73 -14.36 -9.78 -0.23
C VAL A 73 -13.09 -9.85 0.61
N ASP A 74 -12.99 -9.05 1.68
CA ASP A 74 -11.83 -9.06 2.60
C ASP A 74 -10.49 -8.77 1.91
N GLY A 75 -10.50 -7.95 0.85
CA GLY A 75 -9.31 -7.63 0.07
C GLY A 75 -8.72 -8.81 -0.71
N ASP A 76 -9.44 -9.93 -0.81
CA ASP A 76 -9.07 -11.09 -1.61
C ASP A 76 -9.09 -10.72 -3.11
N ILE A 77 -7.90 -10.69 -3.72
CA ILE A 77 -7.72 -10.18 -5.09
C ILE A 77 -8.44 -11.06 -6.13
N GLU A 78 -8.45 -12.38 -5.94
CA GLU A 78 -9.08 -13.32 -6.87
C GLU A 78 -10.60 -13.18 -6.83
N LYS A 79 -11.18 -13.11 -5.61
CA LYS A 79 -12.61 -12.82 -5.45
C LYS A 79 -12.97 -11.44 -5.95
N LEU A 80 -12.08 -10.46 -5.80
CA LEU A 80 -12.29 -9.10 -6.27
C LEU A 80 -12.36 -9.05 -7.80
N HIS A 81 -11.45 -9.72 -8.50
CA HIS A 81 -11.49 -9.85 -9.96
C HIS A 81 -12.79 -10.48 -10.45
N ALA A 82 -13.29 -11.52 -9.75
CA ALA A 82 -14.52 -12.22 -10.09
C ALA A 82 -15.81 -11.48 -9.67
N ALA A 83 -15.73 -10.46 -8.81
CA ALA A 83 -16.90 -9.74 -8.32
C ALA A 83 -17.63 -9.02 -9.46
N ALA A 84 -18.97 -8.93 -9.36
CA ALA A 84 -19.76 -8.18 -10.33
C ALA A 84 -19.50 -6.67 -10.19
N TYR A 85 -19.15 -6.02 -11.29
CA TYR A 85 -19.01 -4.57 -11.35
C TYR A 85 -20.40 -3.92 -11.49
N PRO A 86 -20.81 -3.03 -10.56
CA PRO A 86 -22.15 -2.44 -10.57
C PRO A 86 -22.47 -1.70 -11.86
N GLY A 87 -23.67 -1.95 -12.41
CA GLY A 87 -24.21 -1.20 -13.54
C GLY A 87 -23.64 -1.56 -14.92
N SER A 88 -22.61 -2.40 -15.02
CA SER A 88 -22.01 -2.78 -16.31
C SER A 88 -22.36 -4.19 -16.80
N GLY A 89 -22.87 -5.06 -15.91
CA GLY A 89 -23.10 -6.47 -16.22
C GLY A 89 -21.81 -7.29 -16.40
N ARG A 90 -20.65 -6.70 -16.09
CA ARG A 90 -19.32 -7.31 -16.22
C ARG A 90 -18.76 -7.73 -14.85
N SER A 91 -17.75 -8.59 -14.85
CA SER A 91 -16.88 -8.77 -13.70
C SER A 91 -15.94 -7.55 -13.53
N VAL A 92 -15.30 -7.38 -12.38
CA VAL A 92 -14.25 -6.36 -12.19
C VAL A 92 -13.11 -6.58 -13.19
N ALA A 93 -12.71 -7.83 -13.44
CA ALA A 93 -11.67 -8.14 -14.42
C ALA A 93 -12.05 -7.71 -15.85
N ASP A 94 -13.30 -7.98 -16.25
CA ASP A 94 -13.80 -7.54 -17.56
C ASP A 94 -13.98 -6.01 -17.64
N GLU A 95 -14.29 -5.36 -16.52
CA GLU A 95 -14.33 -3.89 -16.44
C GLU A 95 -12.93 -3.29 -16.63
N VAL A 96 -11.87 -3.89 -16.05
CA VAL A 96 -10.48 -3.47 -16.32
C VAL A 96 -10.19 -3.55 -17.82
N VAL A 97 -10.56 -4.64 -18.49
CA VAL A 97 -10.37 -4.79 -19.95
C VAL A 97 -11.11 -3.71 -20.73
N ALA A 98 -12.35 -3.40 -20.34
CA ALA A 98 -13.14 -2.33 -20.96
C ALA A 98 -12.46 -0.97 -20.77
N LEU A 99 -11.92 -0.71 -19.58
CA LEU A 99 -11.21 0.53 -19.24
C LEU A 99 -9.90 0.68 -20.01
N VAL A 100 -9.14 -0.41 -20.20
CA VAL A 100 -7.95 -0.43 -21.07
C VAL A 100 -8.32 -0.07 -22.52
N GLY A 101 -9.47 -0.55 -23.00
CA GLY A 101 -9.98 -0.23 -24.32
C GLY A 101 -10.33 1.24 -24.50
N SER A 102 -10.95 1.86 -23.48
CA SER A 102 -11.40 3.25 -23.54
C SER A 102 -10.28 4.27 -23.25
N ILE A 103 -9.38 3.96 -22.31
CA ILE A 103 -8.27 4.85 -21.93
C ILE A 103 -7.07 4.66 -22.86
N GLY A 104 -6.83 3.45 -23.36
CA GLY A 104 -5.69 3.17 -24.25
C GLY A 104 -4.35 2.91 -23.53
N GLU A 105 -4.34 2.88 -22.20
CA GLU A 105 -3.20 2.48 -21.37
C GLU A 105 -3.39 1.09 -20.77
N ASN A 106 -2.28 0.44 -20.39
CA ASN A 106 -2.28 -0.73 -19.54
C ASN A 106 -2.79 -0.31 -18.16
N ILE A 107 -3.85 -0.97 -17.72
CA ILE A 107 -4.44 -0.77 -16.40
C ILE A 107 -4.50 -2.11 -15.72
N ASN A 108 -4.05 -2.14 -14.47
CA ASN A 108 -3.97 -3.37 -13.71
C ASN A 108 -4.52 -3.15 -12.29
N LEU A 109 -5.54 -3.93 -11.93
CA LEU A 109 -5.90 -4.12 -10.52
C LEU A 109 -4.85 -5.03 -9.88
N ARG A 110 -3.80 -4.42 -9.32
CA ARG A 110 -2.55 -5.12 -9.02
C ARG A 110 -2.60 -5.91 -7.72
N ARG A 111 -3.09 -5.29 -6.66
CA ARG A 111 -3.15 -5.89 -5.33
C ARG A 111 -4.25 -5.28 -4.48
N ALA A 112 -4.83 -6.09 -3.63
CA ALA A 112 -5.75 -5.68 -2.59
C ALA A 112 -5.39 -6.40 -1.29
N THR A 113 -5.78 -5.81 -0.16
CA THR A 113 -5.62 -6.42 1.16
C THR A 113 -6.60 -5.80 2.13
N ALA A 114 -6.87 -6.50 3.23
CA ALA A 114 -7.71 -6.03 4.32
C ALA A 114 -6.97 -6.09 5.65
N LEU A 115 -7.35 -5.18 6.55
CA LEU A 115 -6.99 -5.23 7.95
C LEU A 115 -8.27 -5.20 8.78
N SER A 116 -8.33 -6.01 9.83
CA SER A 116 -9.46 -6.02 10.77
C SER A 116 -8.98 -6.19 12.21
N VAL A 117 -9.79 -5.69 13.14
CA VAL A 117 -9.59 -5.85 14.59
C VAL A 117 -10.86 -6.43 15.22
N LYS A 118 -10.72 -7.11 16.36
CA LYS A 118 -11.87 -7.72 17.04
C LYS A 118 -12.74 -6.69 17.75
N GLU A 119 -12.10 -5.74 18.42
CA GLU A 119 -12.74 -4.70 19.22
C GLU A 119 -11.88 -3.44 19.14
N GLY A 120 -12.39 -2.37 18.54
CA GLY A 120 -11.66 -1.12 18.32
C GLY A 120 -11.90 -0.57 16.92
N VAL A 121 -10.85 0.00 16.31
CA VAL A 121 -10.95 0.66 15.00
C VAL A 121 -9.80 0.28 14.07
N VAL A 122 -10.08 0.28 12.78
CA VAL A 122 -9.08 0.40 11.72
C VAL A 122 -9.13 1.82 11.19
N ALA A 123 -8.02 2.54 11.31
CA ALA A 123 -7.89 3.91 10.80
C ALA A 123 -7.12 3.92 9.48
N GLY A 124 -7.57 4.75 8.54
CA GLY A 124 -6.95 4.92 7.23
C GLY A 124 -6.29 6.29 7.06
N TYR A 125 -5.19 6.34 6.29
CA TYR A 125 -4.57 7.58 5.83
C TYR A 125 -4.14 7.48 4.37
N VAL A 126 -4.34 8.56 3.62
CA VAL A 126 -3.93 8.72 2.23
C VAL A 126 -2.96 9.89 2.13
N HIS A 127 -1.77 9.65 1.59
CA HIS A 127 -0.81 10.70 1.26
C HIS A 127 -0.84 11.02 -0.25
N ASN A 128 -0.57 12.28 -0.59
CA ASN A 128 -0.72 12.82 -1.95
C ASN A 128 -2.08 12.45 -2.54
N GLN A 129 -3.13 12.82 -1.79
CA GLN A 129 -4.51 12.53 -2.13
C GLN A 129 -4.91 13.28 -3.41
N VAL A 130 -5.47 12.55 -4.38
CA VAL A 130 -6.01 13.11 -5.62
C VAL A 130 -7.48 13.47 -5.42
N VAL A 131 -8.25 12.53 -4.86
CA VAL A 131 -9.65 12.70 -4.40
C VAL A 131 -9.82 11.97 -3.07
N PRO A 132 -10.84 12.28 -2.23
CA PRO A 132 -11.02 11.64 -0.93
C PRO A 132 -10.89 10.12 -0.99
N GLY A 133 -9.96 9.56 -0.22
CA GLY A 133 -9.70 8.12 -0.16
C GLY A 133 -8.74 7.56 -1.21
N LEU A 134 -8.35 8.33 -2.24
CA LEU A 134 -7.48 7.88 -3.33
C LEU A 134 -6.22 8.75 -3.44
N GLY A 135 -5.03 8.14 -3.49
CA GLY A 135 -3.76 8.85 -3.57
C GLY A 135 -2.57 7.98 -3.95
N LYS A 136 -1.34 8.46 -3.69
CA LYS A 136 -0.10 7.73 -4.03
C LYS A 136 0.37 6.78 -2.94
N ILE A 137 0.03 7.06 -1.68
CA ILE A 137 0.31 6.17 -0.56
C ILE A 137 -0.97 5.98 0.22
N GLY A 138 -1.33 4.73 0.49
CA GLY A 138 -2.43 4.37 1.37
C GLY A 138 -1.92 3.57 2.56
N VAL A 139 -2.42 3.87 3.75
CA VAL A 139 -2.07 3.19 4.99
C VAL A 139 -3.31 2.82 5.77
N LEU A 140 -3.33 1.61 6.32
CA LEU A 140 -4.26 1.18 7.37
C LEU A 140 -3.50 0.89 8.65
N VAL A 141 -4.10 1.23 9.79
CA VAL A 141 -3.60 0.91 11.13
C VAL A 141 -4.75 0.33 11.96
N GLY A 142 -4.52 -0.85 12.55
CA GLY A 142 -5.48 -1.52 13.42
C GLY A 142 -5.15 -1.26 14.88
N LEU A 143 -6.12 -0.73 15.62
CA LEU A 143 -6.03 -0.51 17.06
C LEU A 143 -7.14 -1.26 17.79
N GLU A 144 -6.77 -2.08 18.75
CA GLU A 144 -7.69 -2.73 19.68
C GLU A 144 -7.81 -1.92 20.97
N SER A 145 -9.06 -1.61 21.36
CA SER A 145 -9.38 -0.95 22.63
C SER A 145 -10.90 -0.94 22.87
N ALA A 146 -11.32 -1.03 24.13
CA ALA A 146 -12.70 -0.84 24.56
C ALA A 146 -13.06 0.64 24.85
N GLY A 147 -12.12 1.56 24.64
CA GLY A 147 -12.29 2.98 24.93
C GLY A 147 -13.02 3.77 23.83
N ASP A 148 -12.92 5.09 23.89
CA ASP A 148 -13.58 5.99 22.94
C ASP A 148 -13.10 5.77 21.50
N ALA A 149 -14.01 5.29 20.63
CA ALA A 149 -13.70 4.96 19.24
C ALA A 149 -13.30 6.19 18.39
N GLY A 150 -13.80 7.39 18.71
CA GLY A 150 -13.45 8.61 18.00
C GLY A 150 -12.01 9.03 18.28
N LYS A 151 -11.61 9.02 19.56
CA LYS A 151 -10.23 9.27 19.98
C LYS A 151 -9.28 8.19 19.47
N LEU A 152 -9.70 6.93 19.49
CA LEU A 152 -8.94 5.81 18.93
C LEU A 152 -8.73 6.00 17.42
N GLY A 153 -9.76 6.42 16.69
CA GLY A 153 -9.66 6.73 15.26
C GLY A 153 -8.71 7.88 14.96
N ALA A 154 -8.73 8.94 15.77
CA ALA A 154 -7.80 10.07 15.65
C ALA A 154 -6.34 9.64 15.87
N LEU A 155 -6.08 8.87 16.94
CA LEU A 155 -4.76 8.28 17.20
C LEU A 155 -4.31 7.38 16.04
N GLY A 156 -5.17 6.47 15.60
CA GLY A 156 -4.88 5.56 14.49
C GLY A 156 -4.53 6.29 13.20
N ARG A 157 -5.23 7.39 12.89
CA ARG A 157 -4.91 8.24 11.73
C ARG A 157 -3.53 8.88 11.86
N GLN A 158 -3.15 9.38 13.03
CA GLN A 158 -1.80 9.92 13.25
C GLN A 158 -0.73 8.84 13.11
N ILE A 159 -0.98 7.63 13.62
CA ILE A 159 -0.04 6.50 13.46
C ILE A 159 0.07 6.12 11.98
N ALA A 160 -1.04 6.13 11.23
CA ALA A 160 -1.03 5.87 9.80
C ALA A 160 -0.23 6.92 9.02
N MET A 161 -0.26 8.19 9.43
CA MET A 161 0.61 9.25 8.89
C MET A 161 2.09 8.96 9.18
N HIS A 162 2.41 8.54 10.39
CA HIS A 162 3.76 8.14 10.76
C HIS A 162 4.25 6.96 9.92
N VAL A 163 3.45 5.90 9.77
CA VAL A 163 3.79 4.74 8.93
C VAL A 163 4.02 5.13 7.47
N ALA A 164 3.22 6.06 6.93
CA ALA A 164 3.41 6.56 5.57
C ALA A 164 4.80 7.20 5.38
N ALA A 165 5.27 7.94 6.38
CA ALA A 165 6.54 8.68 6.35
C ALA A 165 7.76 7.82 6.73
N ALA A 166 7.69 7.09 7.85
CA ALA A 166 8.80 6.36 8.45
C ALA A 166 8.97 4.93 7.92
N GLN A 167 7.99 4.40 7.19
CA GLN A 167 8.06 3.12 6.48
C GLN A 167 8.55 1.92 7.33
N PRO A 168 8.02 1.72 8.56
CA PRO A 168 8.36 0.53 9.34
C PRO A 168 7.97 -0.75 8.59
N GLN A 169 8.68 -1.83 8.91
CA GLN A 169 8.42 -3.16 8.37
C GLN A 169 7.68 -4.05 9.38
N PHE A 170 7.88 -3.81 10.68
CA PHE A 170 7.33 -4.63 11.76
C PHE A 170 6.62 -3.76 12.79
N VAL A 171 5.60 -4.32 13.45
CA VAL A 171 4.91 -3.64 14.57
C VAL A 171 5.83 -3.58 15.79
N SER A 172 6.40 -4.71 16.18
CA SER A 172 7.16 -4.91 17.41
C SER A 172 8.38 -5.80 17.17
N VAL A 173 9.34 -5.77 18.10
CA VAL A 173 10.61 -6.51 17.99
C VAL A 173 10.39 -8.02 17.88
N ASP A 174 9.38 -8.58 18.56
CA ASP A 174 9.04 -10.00 18.49
C ASP A 174 8.51 -10.45 17.12
N LYS A 175 8.17 -9.50 16.24
CA LYS A 175 7.74 -9.78 14.86
C LYS A 175 8.87 -9.73 13.84
N VAL A 176 10.07 -9.31 14.24
CA VAL A 176 11.24 -9.32 13.37
C VAL A 176 11.66 -10.77 13.16
N ASP A 177 11.81 -11.19 11.91
CA ASP A 177 12.20 -12.57 11.63
C ASP A 177 13.64 -12.84 12.10
N ALA A 178 13.83 -13.92 12.85
CA ALA A 178 15.12 -14.25 13.43
C ALA A 178 16.22 -14.41 12.37
N ALA A 179 15.86 -14.89 11.17
CA ALA A 179 16.79 -15.07 10.08
C ALA A 179 17.33 -13.73 9.54
N SER A 180 16.48 -12.71 9.37
CA SER A 180 16.91 -11.37 8.98
C SER A 180 17.72 -10.70 10.07
N LEU A 181 17.33 -10.87 11.33
CA LEU A 181 18.10 -10.32 12.45
C LEU A 181 19.51 -10.91 12.51
N GLU A 182 19.65 -12.23 12.36
CA GLU A 182 20.96 -12.89 12.37
C GLU A 182 21.79 -12.53 11.13
N ARG A 183 21.16 -12.42 9.96
CA ARG A 183 21.83 -11.89 8.76
C ARG A 183 22.35 -10.47 8.97
N GLU A 184 21.51 -9.59 9.51
CA GLU A 184 21.88 -8.20 9.79
C GLU A 184 23.02 -8.14 10.82
N ARG A 185 22.92 -8.90 11.92
CA ARG A 185 23.98 -9.02 12.92
C ARG A 185 25.30 -9.47 12.29
N ALA A 186 25.28 -10.48 11.41
CA ALA A 186 26.47 -10.98 10.73
C ALA A 186 27.10 -9.90 9.84
N VAL A 187 26.29 -9.19 9.05
CA VAL A 187 26.74 -8.08 8.20
C VAL A 187 27.38 -6.97 9.04
N LEU A 188 26.72 -6.56 10.12
CA LEU A 188 27.23 -5.51 11.02
C LEU A 188 28.52 -5.92 11.72
N THR A 189 28.66 -7.21 12.07
CA THR A 189 29.86 -7.76 12.70
C THR A 189 31.04 -7.74 11.74
N GLU A 190 30.83 -8.16 10.50
CA GLU A 190 31.88 -8.13 9.46
C GLU A 190 32.33 -6.70 9.17
N GLN A 191 31.39 -5.77 9.02
CA GLN A 191 31.69 -4.34 8.87
C GLN A 191 32.46 -3.77 10.06
N ALA A 192 32.13 -4.19 11.29
CA ALA A 192 32.82 -3.73 12.48
C ALA A 192 34.24 -4.30 12.61
N ARG A 193 34.48 -5.55 12.17
CA ARG A 193 35.82 -6.17 12.13
C ARG A 193 36.79 -5.42 11.23
N ALA A 194 36.32 -4.84 10.14
CA ALA A 194 37.14 -3.99 9.27
C ALA A 194 37.75 -2.76 9.99
N SER A 195 37.24 -2.40 11.18
CA SER A 195 37.80 -1.31 11.99
C SER A 195 39.05 -1.67 12.80
N GLY A 196 39.43 -2.96 12.85
CA GLY A 196 40.62 -3.42 13.59
C GLY A 196 40.54 -3.31 15.12
N ARG A 197 39.34 -3.07 15.67
CA ARG A 197 39.10 -2.93 17.12
C ARG A 197 39.02 -4.30 17.81
N PRO A 198 39.22 -4.38 19.14
CA PRO A 198 39.04 -5.63 19.89
C PRO A 198 37.60 -6.17 19.81
N GLU A 199 37.43 -7.50 19.90
CA GLU A 199 36.12 -8.17 19.75
C GLU A 199 35.06 -7.66 20.76
N GLU A 200 35.46 -7.28 21.98
CA GLU A 200 34.54 -6.69 22.96
C GLU A 200 33.98 -5.32 22.49
N ILE A 201 34.81 -4.51 21.83
CA ILE A 201 34.38 -3.23 21.28
C ILE A 201 33.52 -3.44 20.04
N ILE A 202 33.86 -4.43 19.21
CA ILE A 202 33.06 -4.84 18.05
C ILE A 202 31.65 -5.27 18.52
N ALA A 203 31.56 -6.11 19.55
CA ALA A 203 30.27 -6.56 20.09
C ALA A 203 29.39 -5.38 20.52
N LYS A 204 29.95 -4.41 21.27
CA LYS A 204 29.24 -3.18 21.66
C LYS A 204 28.82 -2.32 20.46
N MET A 205 29.65 -2.24 19.43
CA MET A 205 29.31 -1.53 18.19
C MET A 205 28.15 -2.20 17.44
N VAL A 206 28.17 -3.52 17.32
CA VAL A 206 27.10 -4.30 16.67
C VAL A 206 25.79 -4.14 17.43
N GLU A 207 25.82 -4.22 18.77
CA GLU A 207 24.63 -4.02 19.60
C GLU A 207 24.00 -2.63 19.40
N GLY A 208 24.82 -1.56 19.40
CA GLY A 208 24.33 -0.21 19.12
C GLY A 208 23.72 -0.06 17.72
N ARG A 209 24.33 -0.68 16.70
CA ARG A 209 23.79 -0.67 15.33
C ARG A 209 22.53 -1.51 15.18
N LEU A 210 22.41 -2.64 15.88
CA LEU A 210 21.18 -3.43 15.92
C LEU A 210 20.04 -2.67 16.60
N ARG A 211 20.33 -1.90 17.65
CA ARG A 211 19.34 -1.01 18.24
C ARG A 211 18.84 0.02 17.23
N LYS A 212 19.75 0.62 16.45
CA LYS A 212 19.38 1.55 15.38
C LYS A 212 18.55 0.86 14.29
N TYR A 213 18.90 -0.36 13.91
CA TYR A 213 18.10 -1.17 12.99
C TYR A 213 16.66 -1.33 13.49
N TYR A 214 16.46 -1.68 14.76
CA TYR A 214 15.11 -1.75 15.34
C TYR A 214 14.38 -0.39 15.31
N GLU A 215 15.07 0.70 15.64
CA GLU A 215 14.51 2.06 15.53
C GLU A 215 14.16 2.45 14.10
N ASP A 216 14.70 1.78 13.08
CA ASP A 216 14.40 2.05 11.67
C ASP A 216 13.27 1.15 11.14
N VAL A 217 13.21 -0.13 11.53
CA VAL A 217 12.26 -1.10 10.95
C VAL A 217 11.07 -1.47 11.85
N VAL A 218 11.11 -1.17 13.15
CA VAL A 218 10.05 -1.52 14.11
C VAL A 218 9.28 -0.28 14.52
N LEU A 219 7.99 -0.24 14.18
CA LEU A 219 7.10 0.89 14.44
C LEU A 219 7.10 1.32 15.91
N LEU A 220 6.98 0.39 16.86
CA LEU A 220 6.97 0.74 18.29
C LEU A 220 8.30 1.31 18.81
N GLU A 221 9.40 1.05 18.11
CA GLU A 221 10.74 1.51 18.48
C GLU A 221 11.10 2.86 17.82
N GLN A 222 10.38 3.24 16.75
CA GLN A 222 10.57 4.48 16.00
C GLN A 222 10.28 5.73 16.85
N LEU A 223 11.05 6.79 16.57
CA LEU A 223 10.75 8.14 17.05
C LEU A 223 9.58 8.71 16.26
N TRP A 224 8.65 9.31 16.96
CA TRP A 224 7.43 9.84 16.42
C TRP A 224 7.72 10.99 15.45
N VAL A 225 7.18 10.92 14.23
CA VAL A 225 7.54 11.89 13.18
C VAL A 225 7.03 13.30 13.46
N ILE A 226 6.08 13.45 14.39
CA ILE A 226 5.47 14.75 14.71
C ILE A 226 6.38 15.56 15.65
N ASP A 227 6.99 14.92 16.65
CA ASP A 227 7.85 15.60 17.64
C ASP A 227 9.34 15.28 17.49
N GLY A 228 9.70 14.18 16.82
CA GLY A 228 11.08 13.74 16.62
C GLY A 228 11.77 13.20 17.87
N GLU A 229 11.05 13.01 18.98
CA GLU A 229 11.64 12.74 20.30
C GLU A 229 10.94 11.58 21.02
N THR A 230 9.62 11.47 20.93
CA THR A 230 8.85 10.46 21.66
C THR A 230 8.80 9.16 20.89
N ARG A 231 9.00 8.01 21.53
CA ARG A 231 8.78 6.72 20.86
C ARG A 231 7.30 6.46 20.61
N VAL A 232 6.95 5.87 19.48
CA VAL A 232 5.56 5.51 19.12
C VAL A 232 4.90 4.69 20.23
N ALA A 233 5.60 3.73 20.84
CA ALA A 233 5.08 2.96 21.97
C ALA A 233 4.61 3.86 23.14
N LYS A 234 5.37 4.91 23.46
CA LYS A 234 5.01 5.87 24.52
C LYS A 234 3.85 6.77 24.10
N VAL A 235 3.76 7.15 22.83
CA VAL A 235 2.60 7.89 22.30
C VAL A 235 1.31 7.10 22.50
N ILE A 236 1.32 5.80 22.19
CA ILE A 236 0.16 4.91 22.38
C ILE A 236 -0.17 4.76 23.87
N GLU A 237 0.83 4.55 24.72
CA GLU A 237 0.66 4.44 26.17
C GLU A 237 0.03 5.71 26.78
N GLN A 238 0.50 6.89 26.36
CA GLN A 238 -0.02 8.17 26.81
C GLN A 238 -1.47 8.38 26.34
N ALA A 239 -1.75 8.09 25.06
CA ALA A 239 -3.07 8.24 24.48
C ALA A 239 -4.12 7.30 25.09
N ALA A 240 -3.72 6.16 25.67
CA ALA A 240 -4.63 5.25 26.35
C ALA A 240 -5.40 5.92 27.51
N LYS A 241 -4.80 6.92 28.17
CA LYS A 241 -5.47 7.70 29.22
C LYS A 241 -6.61 8.54 28.65
N ASP A 242 -6.40 9.17 27.51
CA ASP A 242 -7.40 10.01 26.85
C ASP A 242 -8.50 9.19 26.20
N VAL A 243 -8.14 8.04 25.63
CA VAL A 243 -9.07 7.03 25.07
C VAL A 243 -9.93 6.39 26.17
N GLY A 244 -9.40 6.30 27.41
CA GLY A 244 -10.12 5.77 28.57
C GLY A 244 -10.02 4.26 28.75
N ALA A 245 -9.17 3.58 27.97
CA ALA A 245 -8.91 2.14 28.06
C ALA A 245 -7.53 1.81 27.46
N PRO A 246 -6.92 0.65 27.80
CA PRO A 246 -5.70 0.19 27.15
C PRO A 246 -5.84 0.16 25.62
N VAL A 247 -4.81 0.61 24.92
CA VAL A 247 -4.74 0.62 23.46
C VAL A 247 -3.64 -0.33 23.00
N LYS A 248 -3.99 -1.24 22.10
CA LYS A 248 -3.05 -2.17 21.48
C LYS A 248 -3.01 -1.95 19.98
N LEU A 249 -1.82 -1.70 19.46
CA LEU A 249 -1.57 -1.73 18.02
C LEU A 249 -1.47 -3.17 17.54
N THR A 250 -2.38 -3.59 16.65
CA THR A 250 -2.44 -4.98 16.16
C THR A 250 -1.69 -5.19 14.86
N GLY A 251 -1.62 -4.16 14.02
CA GLY A 251 -1.04 -4.25 12.70
C GLY A 251 -1.15 -2.95 11.93
N PHE A 252 -0.39 -2.85 10.85
CA PHE A 252 -0.55 -1.83 9.84
C PHE A 252 -0.31 -2.45 8.45
N VAL A 253 -0.81 -1.80 7.42
CA VAL A 253 -0.50 -2.12 6.03
C VAL A 253 -0.29 -0.82 5.28
N ARG A 254 0.72 -0.77 4.41
CA ARG A 254 1.07 0.41 3.61
C ARG A 254 1.27 -0.02 2.16
N PHE A 255 0.61 0.65 1.23
CA PHE A 255 0.91 0.57 -0.20
C PHE A 255 1.47 1.90 -0.68
N LEU A 256 2.53 1.82 -1.50
CA LEU A 256 2.99 2.90 -2.36
C LEU A 256 2.73 2.47 -3.80
N VAL A 257 2.11 3.35 -4.59
CA VAL A 257 1.86 3.12 -6.03
C VAL A 257 3.16 2.75 -6.73
N GLY A 258 3.15 1.65 -7.49
CA GLY A 258 4.26 1.20 -8.32
C GLY A 258 5.43 0.61 -7.54
N GLU A 259 5.30 0.42 -6.22
CA GLU A 259 6.35 -0.18 -5.41
C GLU A 259 6.72 -1.58 -5.95
N GLY A 260 7.99 -1.77 -6.31
CA GLY A 260 8.48 -3.02 -6.90
C GLY A 260 8.12 -3.24 -8.37
N VAL A 261 7.59 -2.23 -9.06
CA VAL A 261 7.40 -2.24 -10.53
C VAL A 261 8.56 -1.50 -11.16
N ASP A 262 9.26 -2.13 -12.11
CA ASP A 262 10.29 -1.46 -12.89
C ASP A 262 9.68 -0.30 -13.67
N ARG A 263 10.11 0.92 -13.32
CA ARG A 263 9.77 2.11 -14.10
C ARG A 263 10.57 2.05 -15.39
N ARG A 264 9.89 2.16 -16.53
CA ARG A 264 10.59 2.39 -17.80
C ARG A 264 11.40 3.66 -17.67
N SER A 265 12.73 3.55 -17.84
CA SER A 265 13.60 4.70 -18.05
C SER A 265 13.49 5.08 -19.53
N ASP A 266 12.45 5.82 -19.89
CA ASP A 266 12.34 6.30 -21.26
C ASP A 266 13.26 7.52 -21.41
N ASP A 267 14.48 7.30 -21.94
CA ASP A 267 15.29 8.38 -22.47
C ASP A 267 14.59 8.92 -23.72
N PHE A 268 13.75 9.92 -23.47
CA PHE A 268 12.95 10.59 -24.49
C PHE A 268 13.82 11.11 -25.65
N ALA A 269 15.06 11.53 -25.38
CA ALA A 269 15.97 11.98 -26.42
C ALA A 269 16.42 10.82 -27.32
N ALA A 270 16.71 9.65 -26.75
CA ALA A 270 17.05 8.45 -27.51
C ALA A 270 15.85 7.87 -28.27
N GLU A 271 14.63 8.01 -27.77
CA GLU A 271 13.42 7.60 -28.50
C GLU A 271 13.12 8.53 -29.68
N VAL A 272 13.19 9.85 -29.48
CA VAL A 272 13.07 10.83 -30.57
C VAL A 272 14.13 10.56 -31.64
N ALA A 273 15.39 10.35 -31.25
CA ALA A 273 16.48 10.05 -32.18
C ALA A 273 16.24 8.78 -33.01
N ARG A 274 15.61 7.74 -32.45
CA ARG A 274 15.27 6.50 -33.16
C ARG A 274 14.11 6.65 -34.14
N LEU A 275 13.18 7.57 -33.88
CA LEU A 275 12.01 7.81 -34.74
C LEU A 275 12.29 8.81 -35.86
N THR A 276 13.33 9.63 -35.71
CA THR A 276 13.76 10.63 -36.71
C THR A 276 14.94 10.18 -37.59
N ALA A 277 15.45 8.97 -37.39
CA ALA A 277 16.51 8.35 -38.19
C ALA A 277 15.91 7.41 -39.25
#